data_AF-A0A7R9ZQA5-F1
#
_entry.id   AF-A0A7R9ZQA5-F1
#
_cell.length_a   1.000
_cell.length_b   1.000
_cell.length_c   1.000
_cell.angle_alpha   90.00
_cell.angle_beta   90.00
_cell.angle_gamma   90.00
#
_symmetry.space_group_name_H-M   'P 1'
#
loop_
_entity.id
_entity.type
_entity.pdbx_description
1 polymer ?
#
loop_
_entity_poly.entity_id
_entity_poly.type
_entity_poly.pdbx_seq_one_letter_code
_entity_poly.pdbx_strand_id
1 'polypeptide(L)'
;MLPPQLLFVCCDDSQADFDSYFATMPWGAIPFDDRETKKNLEKRFEITNYPTLVMVGPVNYDEGEDRPLINPDIRAVIETGDYISDFPYYPKPFGDFCTTTDDINTHKCLIVFHEGGEMDDQDEVEEAVKQAAMDYRGDEIIKFYWAFDDEVPLVANTRQACDLGPLQEEPTMVLLDIPDDGAFYVSEETEVTVDTIKFFLMNHGERQQI
;
A
#
# COMPACT_ATOMS: atom_id res chain seq x y z
N MET A 1 18.47 -12.79 17.93
CA MET A 1 17.85 -11.54 17.47
C MET A 1 16.99 -11.02 18.63
N LEU A 2 17.10 -9.75 19.01
CA LEU A 2 16.18 -9.18 20.01
C LEU A 2 14.78 -9.04 19.36
N PRO A 3 13.68 -9.25 20.12
CA PRO A 3 12.35 -9.01 19.58
C PRO A 3 12.18 -7.52 19.21
N PRO A 4 11.34 -7.20 18.21
CA PRO A 4 11.00 -5.81 17.95
C PRO A 4 10.39 -5.16 19.20
N GLN A 5 10.65 -3.87 19.37
CA GLN A 5 10.10 -3.07 20.46
C GLN A 5 9.16 -2.03 19.88
N LEU A 6 7.99 -1.88 20.50
CA LEU A 6 7.05 -0.83 20.15
C LEU A 6 7.24 0.35 21.11
N LEU A 7 7.21 1.55 20.54
CA LEU A 7 7.31 2.81 21.27
C LEU A 7 6.09 3.67 20.94
N PHE A 8 5.25 3.92 21.93
CA PHE A 8 4.09 4.78 21.80
C PHE A 8 4.50 6.26 21.88
N VAL A 9 4.01 7.05 20.94
CA VAL A 9 4.21 8.51 20.90
C VAL A 9 2.83 9.16 20.97
N CYS A 10 2.53 9.73 22.14
CA CYS A 10 1.21 10.27 22.45
C CYS A 10 0.96 11.62 21.77
N CYS A 11 -0.25 11.78 21.20
CA CYS A 11 -0.76 13.04 20.67
C CYS A 11 -1.88 13.65 21.52
N ASP A 12 -2.18 13.08 22.69
CA ASP A 12 -3.25 13.54 23.57
C ASP A 12 -2.98 14.93 24.15
N ASP A 13 -4.07 15.62 24.51
CA ASP A 13 -4.05 16.99 25.01
C ASP A 13 -3.71 17.08 26.52
N SER A 14 -3.87 15.98 27.28
CA SER A 14 -3.64 15.96 28.72
C SER A 14 -2.88 14.72 29.22
N GLN A 15 -2.12 14.90 30.31
CA GLN A 15 -1.40 13.81 30.98
C GLN A 15 -2.36 12.71 31.45
N ALA A 16 -3.57 13.09 31.88
CA ALA A 16 -4.56 12.13 32.36
C ALA A 16 -5.07 11.21 31.23
N ASP A 17 -5.27 11.76 30.02
CA ASP A 17 -5.67 10.98 28.85
C ASP A 17 -4.54 10.03 28.43
N PHE A 18 -3.30 10.53 28.39
CA PHE A 18 -2.11 9.73 28.15
C PHE A 18 -2.00 8.56 29.14
N ASP A 19 -2.07 8.85 30.44
CA ASP A 19 -1.93 7.83 31.49
C ASP A 19 -3.01 6.75 31.35
N SER A 20 -4.26 7.17 31.09
CA SER A 20 -5.39 6.26 30.92
C SER A 20 -5.22 5.36 29.69
N TYR A 21 -4.80 5.91 28.56
CA TYR A 21 -4.64 5.14 27.32
C TYR A 21 -3.39 4.26 27.36
N PHE A 22 -2.26 4.78 27.84
CA PHE A 22 -1.01 4.04 27.99
C PHE A 22 -1.15 2.85 28.93
N ALA A 23 -1.96 2.95 29.99
CA ALA A 23 -2.25 1.84 30.90
C ALA A 23 -2.91 0.62 30.22
N THR A 24 -3.44 0.79 29.00
CA THR A 24 -4.04 -0.30 28.21
C THR A 24 -3.00 -1.07 27.36
N MET A 25 -1.75 -0.60 27.28
CA MET A 25 -0.73 -1.10 26.37
C MET A 25 0.46 -1.74 27.10
N PRO A 26 1.09 -2.79 26.56
CA PRO A 26 2.26 -3.42 27.17
C PRO A 26 3.60 -2.82 26.70
N TRP A 27 3.57 -1.73 25.93
CA TRP A 27 4.73 -1.18 25.22
C TRP A 27 5.42 -0.05 26.00
N GLY A 28 6.59 0.40 25.52
CA GLY A 28 7.21 1.63 26.03
C GLY A 28 6.51 2.87 25.45
N ALA A 29 6.69 4.03 26.08
CA ALA A 29 6.21 5.30 25.56
C ALA A 29 7.25 6.42 25.70
N ILE A 30 7.20 7.40 24.80
CA ILE A 30 7.84 8.69 25.03
C ILE A 30 7.06 9.40 26.16
N PRO A 31 7.76 9.95 27.19
CA PRO A 31 7.09 10.70 28.25
C PRO A 31 6.21 11.82 27.67
N PHE A 32 5.00 11.97 28.21
CA PHE A 32 4.03 12.97 27.73
C PHE A 32 4.58 14.40 27.69
N ASP A 33 5.37 14.79 28.69
CA ASP A 33 5.98 16.13 28.77
C ASP A 33 7.11 16.36 27.76
N ASP A 34 7.66 15.30 27.15
CA ASP A 34 8.70 15.41 26.12
C ASP A 34 8.09 15.71 24.73
N ARG A 35 7.48 16.88 24.64
CA ARG A 35 6.85 17.38 23.41
C ARG A 35 7.86 17.73 22.33
N GLU A 36 9.13 17.93 22.69
CA GLU A 36 10.21 18.20 21.73
C GLU A 36 10.57 16.93 20.97
N THR A 37 10.79 15.80 21.67
CA THR A 37 11.04 14.51 21.02
C THR A 37 9.89 14.10 20.11
N LYS A 38 8.64 14.26 20.56
CA LYS A 38 7.45 14.05 19.70
C LYS A 38 7.54 14.85 18.39
N LYS A 39 7.72 16.17 18.49
CA LYS A 39 7.80 17.06 17.30
C LYS A 39 8.94 16.67 16.37
N ASN A 40 10.08 16.27 16.92
CA ASN A 40 11.22 15.82 16.13
C ASN A 40 10.93 14.51 15.39
N LEU A 41 10.24 13.56 16.01
CA LEU A 41 9.82 12.31 15.37
C LEU A 41 8.78 12.57 14.26
N GLU A 42 7.78 13.40 14.52
CA GLU A 42 6.77 13.79 13.52
C GLU A 42 7.41 14.44 12.31
N LYS A 43 8.36 15.35 12.54
CA LYS A 43 9.12 15.97 11.45
C LYS A 43 10.01 14.98 10.72
N ARG A 44 10.69 14.06 11.43
CA ARG A 44 11.62 13.09 10.84
C ARG A 44 10.90 12.10 9.92
N PHE A 45 9.70 11.67 10.30
CA PHE A 45 8.92 10.68 9.55
C PHE A 45 7.78 11.32 8.75
N GLU A 46 7.77 12.65 8.64
CA GLU A 46 6.79 13.41 7.86
C GLU A 46 5.33 13.05 8.19
N ILE A 47 5.06 12.85 9.48
CA ILE A 47 3.74 12.41 9.96
C ILE A 47 2.75 13.57 9.83
N THR A 48 1.76 13.41 8.95
CA THR A 48 0.68 14.39 8.75
C THR A 48 -0.70 13.87 9.15
N ASN A 49 -0.84 12.56 9.32
CA ASN A 49 -2.09 11.87 9.62
C ASN A 49 -1.95 11.08 10.94
N TYR A 50 -3.07 10.81 11.61
CA TYR A 50 -3.10 9.98 12.82
C TYR A 50 -4.33 9.07 12.80
N PRO A 51 -4.26 7.86 13.38
CA PRO A 51 -3.05 7.21 13.90
C PRO A 51 -2.12 6.71 12.78
N THR A 52 -0.81 6.72 13.04
CA THR A 52 0.25 6.19 12.13
C THR A 52 1.17 5.24 12.88
N LEU A 53 1.62 4.18 12.21
CA LEU A 53 2.61 3.25 12.73
C LEU A 53 3.78 3.15 11.75
N VAL A 54 4.98 3.47 12.22
CA VAL A 54 6.21 3.51 11.42
C VAL A 54 7.11 2.32 11.77
N MET A 55 7.65 1.63 10.77
CA MET A 55 8.68 0.61 10.98
C MET A 55 10.08 1.18 10.71
N VAL A 56 10.94 1.05 11.72
CA VAL A 56 12.36 1.45 11.64
C VAL A 56 13.26 0.24 11.85
N GLY A 57 14.38 0.22 11.14
CA GLY A 57 15.36 -0.86 11.21
C GLY A 57 16.23 -0.84 12.46
N PRO A 58 17.13 -1.83 12.59
CA PRO A 58 18.14 -1.83 13.63
C PRO A 58 19.14 -0.67 13.42
N VAL A 59 19.79 -0.26 14.51
CA VAL A 59 20.97 0.64 14.41
C VAL A 59 22.09 -0.12 13.70
N ASN A 60 22.64 0.48 12.65
CA ASN A 60 23.84 -0.03 12.01
C ASN A 60 25.06 0.71 12.58
N TYR A 61 25.67 0.17 13.63
CA TYR A 61 26.78 0.81 14.33
C TYR A 61 28.01 1.10 13.44
N ASP A 62 28.13 0.46 12.27
CA ASP A 62 29.19 0.73 11.30
C ASP A 62 28.87 1.98 10.43
N GLU A 63 27.59 2.35 10.29
CA GLU A 63 27.11 3.47 9.47
C GLU A 63 26.57 4.64 10.29
N GLY A 64 26.43 4.49 11.61
CA GLY A 64 26.05 5.54 12.55
C GLY A 64 25.09 5.06 13.64
N GLU A 65 24.53 6.00 14.41
CA GLU A 65 23.50 5.71 15.43
C GLU A 65 22.07 5.78 14.86
N ASP A 66 21.93 6.25 13.61
CA ASP A 66 20.64 6.40 12.97
C ASP A 66 20.03 5.04 12.58
N ARG A 67 18.72 4.92 12.80
CA ARG A 67 17.93 3.79 12.33
C ARG A 67 17.39 4.10 10.94
N PRO A 68 17.54 3.18 9.96
CA PRO A 68 16.93 3.36 8.66
C PRO A 68 15.40 3.27 8.79
N LEU A 69 14.69 4.12 8.05
CA LEU A 69 13.25 3.96 7.87
C LEU A 69 13.00 2.75 6.96
N ILE A 70 12.23 1.78 7.43
CA ILE A 70 11.85 0.61 6.61
C ILE A 70 10.52 0.89 5.90
N ASN A 71 9.52 1.35 6.65
CA ASN A 71 8.21 1.67 6.10
C ASN A 71 7.56 2.81 6.90
N PRO A 72 7.18 3.94 6.27
CA PRO A 72 6.56 5.09 6.93
C PRO A 72 5.13 4.84 7.41
N ASP A 73 4.42 3.86 6.84
CA ASP A 73 3.05 3.52 7.26
C ASP A 73 2.80 2.02 7.11
N ILE A 74 2.77 1.32 8.24
CA ILE A 74 2.46 -0.12 8.28
C ILE A 74 1.07 -0.40 8.82
N ARG A 75 0.20 0.60 8.99
CA ARG A 75 -1.12 0.39 9.58
C ARG A 75 -1.94 -0.63 8.78
N ALA A 76 -2.00 -0.46 7.47
CA ALA A 76 -2.68 -1.40 6.58
C ALA A 76 -2.07 -2.81 6.66
N VAL A 77 -0.73 -2.92 6.74
CA VAL A 77 -0.06 -4.22 6.88
C VAL A 77 -0.50 -4.96 8.15
N ILE A 78 -0.73 -4.23 9.25
CA ILE A 78 -1.19 -4.82 10.52
C ILE A 78 -2.69 -5.15 10.49
N GLU A 79 -3.52 -4.29 9.90
CA GLU A 79 -4.98 -4.45 9.92
C GLU A 79 -5.46 -5.50 8.92
N THR A 80 -4.84 -5.58 7.74
CA THR A 80 -5.34 -6.40 6.62
C THR A 80 -4.29 -7.32 5.98
N GLY A 81 -3.00 -7.11 6.26
CA GLY A 81 -1.91 -7.89 5.67
C GLY A 81 -1.47 -9.12 6.47
N ASP A 82 -0.52 -9.88 5.92
CA ASP A 82 0.18 -10.94 6.66
C ASP A 82 1.26 -10.34 7.58
N TYR A 83 0.82 -9.75 8.69
CA TYR A 83 1.71 -9.13 9.66
C TYR A 83 2.68 -10.11 10.35
N ILE A 84 2.49 -11.42 10.17
CA ILE A 84 3.36 -12.44 10.75
C ILE A 84 4.55 -12.68 9.82
N SER A 85 4.28 -13.01 8.55
CA SER A 85 5.31 -13.39 7.60
C SER A 85 6.00 -12.19 6.97
N ASP A 86 5.33 -11.04 6.90
CA ASP A 86 5.86 -9.87 6.20
C ASP A 86 6.91 -9.10 7.00
N PHE A 87 7.09 -9.39 8.28
CA PHE A 87 8.06 -8.67 9.11
C PHE A 87 9.46 -8.68 8.46
N PRO A 88 10.13 -7.52 8.27
CA PRO A 88 9.87 -6.21 8.90
C PRO A 88 9.03 -5.24 8.05
N TYR A 89 8.06 -5.72 7.28
CA TYR A 89 7.04 -4.92 6.58
C TYR A 89 7.59 -3.94 5.56
N TYR A 90 8.58 -4.36 4.77
CA TYR A 90 9.04 -3.56 3.63
C TYR A 90 7.86 -3.23 2.70
N PRO A 91 7.81 -2.01 2.13
CA PRO A 91 6.80 -1.67 1.13
C PRO A 91 6.82 -2.69 -0.01
N LYS A 92 5.65 -3.25 -0.31
CA LYS A 92 5.49 -4.17 -1.43
C LYS A 92 5.18 -3.38 -2.71
N PRO A 93 5.65 -3.84 -3.88
CA PRO A 93 5.26 -3.26 -5.16
C PRO A 93 3.84 -3.66 -5.57
N PHE A 94 3.13 -4.40 -4.73
CA PHE A 94 1.76 -4.86 -4.98
C PHE A 94 0.89 -4.79 -3.73
N GLY A 95 -0.43 -4.88 -3.91
CA GLY A 95 -1.39 -5.03 -2.82
C GLY A 95 -2.84 -5.16 -3.29
N ASP A 96 -3.75 -5.31 -2.33
CA ASP A 96 -5.19 -5.28 -2.57
C ASP A 96 -5.67 -3.82 -2.74
N PHE A 97 -6.28 -3.49 -3.88
CA PHE A 97 -6.80 -2.16 -4.16
C PHE A 97 -8.01 -1.81 -3.28
N CYS A 98 -8.76 -2.81 -2.80
CA CYS A 98 -9.91 -2.61 -1.92
C CYS A 98 -9.49 -2.06 -0.55
N THR A 99 -8.27 -2.37 -0.11
CA THR A 99 -7.75 -2.02 1.22
C THR A 99 -6.47 -1.19 1.20
N THR A 100 -5.98 -0.81 0.03
CA THR A 100 -4.75 -0.02 -0.11
C THR A 100 -4.87 1.35 0.56
N THR A 101 -3.77 1.76 1.20
CA THR A 101 -3.59 3.12 1.74
C THR A 101 -2.55 3.92 0.93
N ASP A 102 -2.04 3.33 -0.16
CA ASP A 102 -1.07 3.96 -1.04
C ASP A 102 -1.70 5.15 -1.79
N ASP A 103 -0.91 6.20 -2.03
CA ASP A 103 -1.38 7.36 -2.79
C ASP A 103 -1.24 7.08 -4.29
N ILE A 104 -2.29 6.51 -4.87
CA ILE A 104 -2.36 6.14 -6.30
C ILE A 104 -2.17 7.33 -7.25
N ASN A 105 -2.23 8.57 -6.76
CA ASN A 105 -2.02 9.78 -7.57
C ASN A 105 -0.53 10.09 -7.79
N THR A 106 0.37 9.41 -7.10
CA THR A 106 1.80 9.74 -7.09
C THR A 106 2.65 8.85 -7.98
N HIS A 107 2.11 7.73 -8.45
CA HIS A 107 2.82 6.73 -9.25
C HIS A 107 1.88 6.09 -10.28
N LYS A 108 2.46 5.43 -11.28
CA LYS A 108 1.72 4.58 -12.22
C LYS A 108 1.24 3.31 -11.52
N CYS A 109 0.03 2.87 -11.83
CA CYS A 109 -0.60 1.70 -11.22
C CYS A 109 -1.14 0.75 -12.28
N LEU A 110 -0.74 -0.52 -12.24
CA LEU A 110 -1.50 -1.59 -12.88
C LEU A 110 -2.57 -2.06 -11.89
N ILE A 111 -3.83 -2.09 -12.31
CA ILE A 111 -4.95 -2.57 -11.50
C ILE A 111 -5.68 -3.65 -12.30
N VAL A 112 -5.86 -4.82 -11.70
CA VAL A 112 -6.67 -5.92 -12.27
C VAL A 112 -8.01 -5.97 -11.55
N PHE A 113 -9.07 -5.58 -12.24
CA PHE A 113 -10.44 -5.64 -11.75
C PHE A 113 -11.03 -7.01 -12.05
N HIS A 114 -11.51 -7.74 -11.04
CA HIS A 114 -12.11 -9.06 -11.19
C HIS A 114 -13.24 -9.30 -10.19
N GLU A 115 -14.10 -8.29 -10.02
CA GLU A 115 -15.17 -8.28 -9.02
C GLU A 115 -16.31 -9.25 -9.33
N GLY A 116 -16.49 -9.61 -10.61
CA GLY A 116 -17.45 -10.63 -11.04
C GLY A 116 -16.91 -12.05 -11.09
N GLY A 117 -15.62 -12.26 -10.77
CA GLY A 117 -14.96 -13.57 -10.82
C GLY A 117 -15.30 -14.47 -9.63
N GLU A 118 -15.13 -15.78 -9.79
CA GLU A 118 -15.21 -16.72 -8.67
C GLU A 118 -13.95 -16.66 -7.79
N MET A 119 -14.07 -17.09 -6.53
CA MET A 119 -12.99 -16.97 -5.54
C MET A 119 -11.70 -17.70 -5.95
N ASP A 120 -11.81 -18.89 -6.56
CA ASP A 120 -10.64 -19.64 -7.03
C ASP A 120 -9.92 -18.87 -8.16
N ASP A 121 -10.66 -18.21 -9.05
CA ASP A 121 -10.08 -17.41 -10.14
C ASP A 121 -9.47 -16.09 -9.60
N GLN A 122 -10.07 -15.50 -8.57
CA GLN A 122 -9.52 -14.33 -7.88
C GLN A 122 -8.18 -14.65 -7.20
N ASP A 123 -8.05 -15.81 -6.56
CA ASP A 123 -6.78 -16.28 -5.99
C ASP A 123 -5.68 -16.43 -7.07
N GLU A 124 -6.03 -16.95 -8.25
CA GLU A 124 -5.09 -17.07 -9.38
C GLU A 124 -4.67 -15.69 -9.91
N VAL A 125 -5.60 -14.74 -10.05
CA VAL A 125 -5.32 -13.35 -10.44
C VAL A 125 -4.39 -12.69 -9.43
N GLU A 126 -4.68 -12.80 -8.13
CA GLU A 126 -3.85 -12.22 -7.07
C GLU A 126 -2.40 -12.73 -7.17
N GLU A 127 -2.19 -14.03 -7.30
CA GLU A 127 -0.85 -14.62 -7.42
C GLU A 127 -0.13 -14.20 -8.70
N ALA A 128 -0.84 -14.10 -9.83
CA ALA A 128 -0.27 -13.60 -11.08
C ALA A 128 0.19 -12.14 -10.96
N VAL A 129 -0.62 -11.28 -10.32
CA VAL A 129 -0.30 -9.87 -10.07
C VAL A 129 0.92 -9.74 -9.16
N LYS A 130 0.96 -10.49 -8.04
CA LYS A 130 2.11 -10.52 -7.13
C LYS A 130 3.38 -10.94 -7.85
N GLN A 131 3.35 -12.03 -8.60
CA GLN A 131 4.52 -12.54 -9.31
C GLN A 131 4.99 -11.57 -10.40
N ALA A 132 4.06 -10.95 -11.15
CA ALA A 132 4.40 -9.94 -12.15
C ALA A 132 5.09 -8.72 -11.53
N ALA A 133 4.58 -8.24 -10.38
CA ALA A 133 5.19 -7.14 -9.64
C ALA A 133 6.59 -7.47 -9.12
N MET A 134 6.80 -8.68 -8.59
CA MET A 134 8.11 -9.16 -8.14
C MET A 134 9.11 -9.36 -9.29
N ASP A 135 8.62 -9.68 -10.49
CA ASP A 135 9.42 -9.88 -11.69
C ASP A 135 9.73 -8.57 -12.45
N TYR A 136 9.01 -7.49 -12.16
CA TYR A 136 9.14 -6.24 -12.88
C TYR A 136 10.53 -5.62 -12.68
N ARG A 137 11.20 -5.26 -13.78
CA ARG A 137 12.56 -4.69 -13.79
C ARG A 137 12.65 -3.41 -14.63
N GLY A 138 11.54 -2.69 -14.79
CA GLY A 138 11.54 -1.41 -15.51
C GLY A 138 12.14 -0.27 -14.70
N ASP A 139 12.48 0.82 -15.39
CA ASP A 139 13.06 2.03 -14.78
C ASP A 139 12.00 2.90 -14.08
N GLU A 140 10.74 2.72 -14.42
CA GLU A 140 9.61 3.45 -13.83
C GLU A 140 9.04 2.69 -12.63
N ILE A 141 8.62 3.42 -11.59
CA ILE A 141 7.94 2.80 -10.46
C ILE A 141 6.48 2.54 -10.85
N ILE A 142 6.11 1.25 -10.91
CA ILE A 142 4.74 0.80 -11.12
C ILE A 142 4.29 0.02 -9.89
N LYS A 143 3.12 0.36 -9.36
CA LYS A 143 2.42 -0.40 -8.32
C LYS A 143 1.38 -1.32 -8.94
N PHE A 144 1.23 -2.51 -8.38
CA PHE A 144 0.42 -3.58 -8.95
C PHE A 144 -0.71 -3.95 -8.00
N TYR A 145 -1.94 -3.87 -8.43
CA TYR A 145 -3.08 -4.14 -7.59
C TYR A 145 -4.06 -5.12 -8.21
N TRP A 146 -4.79 -5.80 -7.35
CA TRP A 146 -6.02 -6.51 -7.69
C TRP A 146 -7.21 -5.85 -6.98
N ALA A 147 -8.40 -5.91 -7.59
CA ALA A 147 -9.63 -5.34 -7.07
C ALA A 147 -10.77 -6.33 -7.26
N PHE A 148 -11.33 -6.83 -6.16
CA PHE A 148 -12.33 -7.92 -6.16
C PHE A 148 -13.67 -7.51 -5.56
N ASP A 149 -13.81 -6.27 -5.07
CA ASP A 149 -15.03 -5.77 -4.43
C ASP A 149 -15.37 -4.37 -4.99
N ASP A 150 -16.45 -4.27 -5.77
CA ASP A 150 -16.89 -3.03 -6.37
C ASP A 150 -17.70 -2.13 -5.43
N GLU A 151 -18.06 -2.61 -4.23
CA GLU A 151 -18.73 -1.78 -3.22
C GLU A 151 -17.75 -0.80 -2.53
N VAL A 152 -16.44 -1.02 -2.68
CA VAL A 152 -15.40 -0.14 -2.14
C VAL A 152 -15.35 1.17 -2.95
N PRO A 153 -15.51 2.36 -2.34
CA PRO A 153 -15.56 3.63 -3.06
C PRO A 153 -14.35 3.91 -3.96
N LEU A 154 -13.15 3.49 -3.56
CA LEU A 154 -11.94 3.64 -4.38
C LEU A 154 -12.04 2.83 -5.68
N VAL A 155 -12.48 1.57 -5.57
CA VAL A 155 -12.70 0.67 -6.72
C VAL A 155 -13.79 1.25 -7.62
N ALA A 156 -14.98 1.52 -7.07
CA ALA A 156 -16.12 2.04 -7.81
C ALA A 156 -15.79 3.34 -8.58
N ASN A 157 -15.15 4.31 -7.91
CA ASN A 157 -14.78 5.58 -8.54
C ASN A 157 -13.73 5.40 -9.63
N THR A 158 -12.76 4.49 -9.45
CA THR A 158 -11.73 4.23 -10.46
C THR A 158 -12.33 3.55 -11.69
N ARG A 159 -13.23 2.56 -11.49
CA ARG A 159 -13.98 1.95 -12.60
C ARG A 159 -14.79 2.97 -13.39
N GLN A 160 -15.46 3.88 -12.68
CA GLN A 160 -16.26 4.93 -13.30
C GLN A 160 -15.38 5.91 -14.08
N ALA A 161 -14.24 6.31 -13.51
CA ALA A 161 -13.30 7.23 -14.16
C ALA A 161 -12.72 6.62 -15.45
N CYS A 162 -12.42 5.31 -15.43
CA CYS A 162 -11.90 4.59 -16.60
C CYS A 162 -12.98 4.08 -17.57
N ASP A 163 -14.26 4.42 -17.36
CA ASP A 163 -15.42 3.98 -18.17
C ASP A 163 -15.47 2.45 -18.44
N LEU A 164 -15.17 1.62 -17.42
CA LEU A 164 -15.05 0.16 -17.58
C LEU A 164 -16.39 -0.57 -17.81
N GLY A 165 -17.50 0.15 -17.82
CA GLY A 165 -18.84 -0.42 -17.98
C GLY A 165 -19.27 -1.36 -16.83
N PRO A 166 -20.28 -2.22 -17.07
CA PRO A 166 -20.81 -3.12 -16.04
C PRO A 166 -19.81 -4.21 -15.63
N LEU A 167 -20.04 -4.82 -14.47
CA LEU A 167 -19.27 -5.99 -14.03
C LEU A 167 -19.38 -7.14 -15.02
N GLN A 168 -18.29 -7.89 -15.15
CA GLN A 168 -18.15 -9.04 -16.04
C GLN A 168 -17.49 -10.18 -15.26
N GLU A 169 -17.70 -11.41 -15.71
CA GLU A 169 -17.02 -12.60 -15.14
C GLU A 169 -15.51 -12.55 -15.42
N GLU A 170 -15.11 -12.08 -16.61
CA GLU A 170 -13.71 -11.98 -17.01
C GLU A 170 -13.00 -10.76 -16.39
N PRO A 171 -11.71 -10.87 -16.00
CA PRO A 171 -10.98 -9.76 -15.42
C PRO A 171 -10.62 -8.69 -16.46
N THR A 172 -10.43 -7.45 -15.99
CA THR A 172 -10.01 -6.31 -16.79
C THR A 172 -8.73 -5.71 -16.23
N MET A 173 -7.66 -5.65 -17.02
CA MET A 173 -6.43 -4.97 -16.64
C MET A 173 -6.46 -3.50 -17.08
N VAL A 174 -6.16 -2.61 -16.15
CA VAL A 174 -6.04 -1.16 -16.37
C VAL A 174 -4.66 -0.70 -15.97
N LEU A 175 -3.99 0.04 -16.85
CA LEU A 175 -2.79 0.80 -16.49
C LEU A 175 -3.20 2.25 -16.29
N LEU A 176 -3.18 2.71 -15.05
CA LEU A 176 -3.54 4.05 -14.64
C LEU A 176 -2.28 4.88 -14.38
N ASP A 177 -2.16 6.01 -15.05
CA ASP A 177 -1.05 6.96 -14.92
C ASP A 177 -1.61 8.35 -14.61
N ILE A 178 -2.06 8.53 -13.36
CA ILE A 178 -2.57 9.81 -12.87
C ILE A 178 -1.53 10.94 -13.02
N PRO A 179 -0.22 10.71 -12.72
CA PRO A 179 0.81 11.72 -12.94
C PRO A 179 0.90 12.22 -14.39
N ASP A 180 0.54 11.40 -15.39
CA ASP A 180 0.46 11.80 -16.81
C ASP A 180 -0.93 12.37 -17.19
N ASP A 181 -1.35 13.46 -16.53
CA ASP A 181 -2.62 14.15 -16.82
C ASP A 181 -3.86 13.22 -16.76
N GLY A 182 -3.85 12.22 -15.88
CA GLY A 182 -4.97 11.28 -15.75
C GLY A 182 -5.05 10.26 -16.90
N ALA A 183 -3.92 9.91 -17.51
CA ALA A 183 -3.90 8.89 -18.56
C ALA A 183 -4.29 7.53 -18.03
N PHE A 184 -4.99 6.75 -18.85
CA PHE A 184 -5.17 5.33 -18.59
C PHE A 184 -5.21 4.51 -19.86
N TYR A 185 -5.05 3.20 -19.68
CA TYR A 185 -5.06 2.21 -20.75
C TYR A 185 -5.83 0.98 -20.25
N VAL A 186 -6.55 0.32 -21.15
CA VAL A 186 -7.34 -0.88 -20.84
C VAL A 186 -6.87 -2.00 -21.76
N SER A 187 -6.57 -3.16 -21.18
CA SER A 187 -6.16 -4.35 -21.93
C SER A 187 -7.33 -4.95 -22.69
N GLU A 188 -7.08 -5.44 -23.92
CA GLU A 188 -8.03 -6.31 -24.64
C GLU A 188 -7.94 -7.78 -24.19
N GLU A 189 -6.81 -8.18 -23.59
CA GLU A 189 -6.62 -9.52 -23.02
C GLU A 189 -7.39 -9.66 -21.71
N THR A 190 -8.16 -10.75 -21.58
CA THR A 190 -8.86 -11.15 -20.35
C THR A 190 -8.14 -12.24 -19.58
N GLU A 191 -7.15 -12.91 -20.18
CA GLU A 191 -6.32 -13.88 -19.45
C GLU A 191 -5.27 -13.14 -18.61
N VAL A 192 -5.27 -13.35 -17.29
CA VAL A 192 -4.33 -12.70 -16.37
C VAL A 192 -3.24 -13.70 -15.98
N THR A 193 -2.08 -13.53 -16.60
CA THR A 193 -0.84 -14.24 -16.27
C THR A 193 0.30 -13.25 -16.14
N VAL A 194 1.42 -13.69 -15.61
CA VAL A 194 2.65 -12.88 -15.55
C VAL A 194 3.05 -12.37 -16.94
N ASP A 195 2.88 -13.18 -17.98
CA ASP A 195 3.27 -12.83 -19.35
C ASP A 195 2.30 -11.86 -20.00
N THR A 196 0.98 -12.02 -19.80
CA THR A 196 -0.01 -11.07 -20.34
C THR A 196 0.09 -9.71 -19.63
N ILE A 197 0.33 -9.69 -18.32
CA ILE A 197 0.62 -8.46 -17.57
C ILE A 197 1.87 -7.76 -18.12
N LYS A 198 2.98 -8.48 -18.27
CA LYS A 198 4.23 -7.92 -18.83
C LYS A 198 4.03 -7.40 -20.24
N PHE A 199 3.32 -8.15 -21.08
CA PHE A 199 2.99 -7.73 -22.44
C PHE A 199 2.18 -6.43 -22.44
N PHE A 200 1.16 -6.34 -21.59
CA PHE A 200 0.33 -5.15 -21.46
C PHE A 200 1.14 -3.93 -21.01
N LEU A 201 2.00 -4.07 -20.00
CA LEU A 201 2.88 -2.96 -19.57
C LEU A 201 3.77 -2.43 -20.70
N MET A 202 4.25 -3.32 -21.58
CA MET A 202 5.11 -2.97 -22.71
C MET A 202 4.32 -2.47 -23.95
N ASN A 203 3.05 -2.85 -24.09
CA ASN A 203 2.23 -2.64 -25.29
C ASN A 203 0.79 -2.23 -24.92
N HIS A 204 0.63 -1.28 -24.01
CA HIS A 204 -0.67 -0.91 -23.41
C HIS A 204 -1.68 -0.27 -24.36
N GLY A 205 -1.35 -0.10 -25.64
CA GLY A 205 -2.29 0.31 -26.67
C GLY A 205 -2.64 1.79 -26.62
N GLU A 206 -3.92 2.09 -26.82
CA GLU A 206 -4.42 3.47 -26.99
C GLU A 206 -4.55 4.19 -25.65
N ARG A 207 -3.95 5.39 -25.58
CA ARG A 207 -4.06 6.28 -24.41
C ARG A 207 -5.47 6.86 -24.32
N GLN A 208 -6.08 6.70 -23.15
CA GLN A 208 -7.34 7.33 -22.77
C GLN A 208 -7.08 8.35 -21.64
N GLN A 209 -8.11 9.09 -21.22
CA GLN A 209 -8.00 10.12 -20.19
C GLN A 209 -9.29 10.21 -19.35
N ILE A 210 -9.13 10.25 -18.03
CA ILE A 210 -10.22 10.38 -17.05
C ILE A 210 -10.78 11.80 -16.93
#